data_AF-A0A6C0DHU6-F1
#
_entry.id   AF-A0A6C0DHU6-F1
#
_cell.length_a   1.000
_cell.length_b   1.000
_cell.length_c   1.000
_cell.angle_alpha   90.00
_cell.angle_beta   90.00
_cell.angle_gamma   90.00
#
_symmetry.space_group_name_H-M   'P 1'
#
loop_
_entity.id
_entity.type
_entity.pdbx_description
1 polymer ?
#
loop_
_entity_poly.entity_id
_entity_poly.type
_entity_poly.pdbx_seq_one_letter_code
_entity_poly.pdbx_strand_id
1 'polypeptide(L)'
;MFFILLLLFTFTFTTVFSMENKQFIINSKVPICKNCVYFKPCKYDEKFYDLGKCTKFGKMDIVSGIIEYNYACTCRTSNDLCSFNGTYYEERKHPNITLSILQSEWLNE
;
A
#
# COMPACT_ATOMS: atom_id res chain seq x y z
N MET A 1 22.92 46.26 44.66
CA MET A 1 21.62 45.56 44.51
C MET A 1 20.98 45.77 43.12
N PHE A 2 21.76 46.05 42.06
CA PHE A 2 21.25 46.26 40.69
C PHE A 2 21.79 45.23 39.68
N PHE A 3 22.85 44.50 40.02
CA PHE A 3 23.45 43.48 39.14
C PHE A 3 22.71 42.13 39.13
N ILE A 4 21.91 41.85 40.15
CA ILE A 4 21.17 40.58 40.27
C ILE A 4 19.89 40.59 39.42
N LEU A 5 19.32 41.77 39.14
CA LEU A 5 18.11 41.89 38.33
C LEU A 5 18.37 41.72 36.81
N LEU A 6 19.59 41.94 36.34
CA LEU A 6 19.92 41.85 34.91
C LEU A 6 20.11 40.40 34.42
N LEU A 7 20.51 39.50 35.33
CA LEU A 7 20.70 38.07 35.03
C LEU A 7 19.40 37.27 34.96
N LEU A 8 18.29 37.84 35.44
CA LEU A 8 16.96 37.25 35.31
C LEU A 8 16.28 37.59 33.98
N PHE A 9 16.82 38.56 33.22
CA PHE A 9 16.25 38.98 31.94
C PHE A 9 16.77 38.18 30.74
N THR A 10 17.86 37.43 30.89
CA THR A 10 18.43 36.59 29.82
C THR A 10 17.96 35.14 29.85
N PHE A 11 17.14 34.78 30.83
CA PHE A 11 16.59 33.43 30.99
C PHE A 11 15.14 33.33 30.49
N THR A 12 14.71 34.19 29.57
CA THR A 12 13.52 33.88 28.74
C THR A 12 13.95 32.86 27.71
N PHE A 13 13.97 31.62 28.19
CA PHE A 13 13.96 30.36 27.46
C PHE A 13 13.39 30.54 26.06
N THR A 14 14.25 30.59 25.07
CA THR A 14 13.88 30.35 23.67
C THR A 14 13.58 28.86 23.55
N THR A 15 12.39 28.43 24.01
CA THR A 15 11.85 27.13 23.60
C THR A 15 11.46 27.25 22.14
N VAL A 16 12.44 27.07 21.26
CA VAL A 16 12.19 26.79 19.85
C VAL A 16 11.46 25.45 19.82
N PHE A 17 10.13 25.49 19.69
CA PHE A 17 9.33 24.30 19.43
C PHE A 17 9.77 23.76 18.07
N SER A 18 10.69 22.80 18.07
CA SER A 18 11.02 21.99 16.91
C SER A 18 9.78 21.14 16.59
N MET A 19 8.96 21.63 15.67
CA MET A 19 7.93 20.81 15.05
C MET A 19 8.64 19.79 14.17
N GLU A 20 8.95 18.63 14.75
CA GLU A 20 9.30 17.45 13.95
C GLU A 20 8.14 17.19 12.99
N ASN A 21 8.36 17.47 11.70
CA ASN A 21 7.47 17.06 10.63
C ASN A 21 7.52 15.53 10.53
N LYS A 22 6.80 14.85 11.42
CA LYS A 22 6.58 13.40 11.34
C LYS A 22 5.76 13.13 10.09
N GLN A 23 6.42 12.60 9.06
CA GLN A 23 5.75 12.11 7.87
C GLN A 23 4.74 11.03 8.28
N PHE A 24 3.47 11.23 7.96
CA PHE A 24 2.41 10.26 8.25
C PHE A 24 1.90 9.66 6.95
N ILE A 25 1.91 8.33 6.87
CA ILE A 25 1.33 7.59 5.76
C ILE A 25 -0.14 7.35 6.10
N ILE A 26 -1.03 8.08 5.44
CA ILE A 26 -2.49 8.09 5.70
C ILE A 26 -3.08 6.67 5.64
N ASN A 27 -2.60 5.87 4.70
CA ASN A 27 -3.09 4.52 4.42
C ASN A 27 -2.27 3.41 5.08
N SER A 28 -1.42 3.72 6.08
CA SER A 28 -0.57 2.72 6.75
C SER A 28 -1.33 1.58 7.42
N LYS A 29 -2.61 1.80 7.76
CA LYS A 29 -3.50 0.79 8.38
C LYS A 29 -4.31 -0.04 7.38
N VAL A 30 -4.22 0.28 6.09
CA VAL A 30 -5.00 -0.39 5.04
C VAL A 30 -4.21 -1.61 4.52
N PRO A 31 -4.86 -2.76 4.28
CA PRO A 31 -4.16 -3.95 3.82
C PRO A 31 -3.55 -3.75 2.41
N ILE A 32 -2.38 -4.32 2.19
CA ILE A 32 -1.63 -4.20 0.92
C ILE A 32 -2.08 -5.29 -0.05
N CYS A 33 -2.42 -4.92 -1.30
CA CYS A 33 -2.88 -5.89 -2.31
C CYS A 33 -1.91 -7.05 -2.53
N LYS A 34 -0.59 -6.81 -2.52
CA LYS A 34 0.43 -7.87 -2.71
C LYS A 34 0.31 -9.03 -1.72
N ASN A 35 -0.20 -8.76 -0.53
CA ASN A 35 -0.38 -9.78 0.53
C ASN A 35 -1.72 -10.52 0.40
N CYS A 36 -2.57 -10.11 -0.53
CA CYS A 36 -3.88 -10.72 -0.76
C CYS A 36 -3.76 -12.02 -1.56
N VAL A 37 -4.58 -13.02 -1.24
CA VAL A 37 -4.69 -14.27 -2.01
C VAL A 37 -5.11 -14.04 -3.47
N TYR A 38 -5.87 -12.97 -3.72
CA TYR A 38 -6.39 -12.63 -5.06
C TYR A 38 -5.44 -11.77 -5.90
N PHE A 39 -4.27 -11.40 -5.39
CA PHE A 39 -3.34 -10.59 -6.17
C PHE A 39 -2.50 -11.45 -7.10
N LYS A 40 -2.50 -11.09 -8.39
CA LYS A 40 -1.66 -11.69 -9.43
C LYS A 40 -0.63 -10.66 -9.91
N PRO A 41 0.68 -10.90 -9.72
CA PRO A 41 1.72 -9.99 -10.20
C PRO A 41 1.75 -9.91 -11.73
N CYS A 42 2.30 -8.83 -12.27
CA CYS A 42 2.55 -8.70 -13.71
C CYS A 42 3.77 -9.55 -14.12
N LYS A 43 3.73 -10.21 -15.29
CA LYS A 43 4.77 -11.16 -15.73
C LYS A 43 6.12 -10.52 -16.07
N TYR A 44 6.15 -9.24 -16.44
CA TYR A 44 7.28 -8.70 -17.22
C TYR A 44 8.39 -7.99 -16.42
N ASP A 45 8.19 -7.63 -15.15
CA ASP A 45 9.29 -7.16 -14.28
C ASP A 45 8.78 -7.04 -12.84
N GLU A 46 9.62 -7.39 -11.85
CA GLU A 46 9.38 -7.07 -10.45
C GLU A 46 9.22 -5.55 -10.24
N LYS A 47 9.73 -4.71 -11.15
CA LYS A 47 9.57 -3.27 -11.04
C LYS A 47 8.15 -2.76 -11.32
N PHE A 48 7.28 -3.57 -11.93
CA PHE A 48 5.91 -3.16 -12.32
C PHE A 48 4.82 -3.80 -11.46
N TYR A 49 5.07 -3.96 -10.16
CA TYR A 49 4.05 -4.47 -9.24
C TYR A 49 2.74 -3.68 -9.23
N ASP A 50 2.79 -2.39 -9.56
CA ASP A 50 1.60 -1.53 -9.64
C ASP A 50 0.66 -1.95 -10.79
N LEU A 51 1.15 -2.74 -11.74
CA LEU A 51 0.39 -3.37 -12.83
C LEU A 51 -0.18 -4.75 -12.43
N GLY A 52 -0.09 -5.13 -11.16
CA GLY A 52 -0.70 -6.36 -10.67
C GLY A 52 -2.23 -6.35 -10.82
N LYS A 53 -2.80 -7.52 -11.08
CA LYS A 53 -4.25 -7.73 -11.26
C LYS A 53 -4.87 -8.35 -10.02
N CYS A 54 -6.18 -8.14 -9.85
CA CYS A 54 -6.98 -8.79 -8.83
C CYS A 54 -7.82 -9.90 -9.47
N THR A 55 -7.57 -11.16 -9.13
CA THR A 55 -8.26 -12.32 -9.72
C THR A 55 -9.69 -12.50 -9.22
N LYS A 56 -10.10 -11.75 -8.19
CA LYS A 56 -11.48 -11.74 -7.70
C LYS A 56 -12.43 -11.00 -8.65
N PHE A 57 -11.90 -10.05 -9.44
CA PHE A 57 -12.70 -9.17 -10.29
C PHE A 57 -12.19 -9.17 -11.72
N GLY A 58 -13.11 -9.27 -12.66
CA GLY A 58 -12.79 -9.26 -14.08
C GLY A 58 -14.03 -9.47 -14.91
N LYS A 59 -13.83 -9.64 -16.20
CA LYS A 59 -14.86 -9.99 -17.16
C LYS A 59 -14.39 -11.19 -17.96
N MET A 60 -15.30 -12.13 -18.18
CA MET A 60 -15.07 -13.24 -19.10
C MET A 60 -15.77 -12.92 -20.41
N ASP A 61 -15.05 -13.05 -21.51
CA ASP A 61 -15.65 -13.05 -22.83
C ASP A 61 -16.45 -14.34 -23.02
N ILE A 62 -17.73 -14.22 -23.36
CA ILE A 62 -18.67 -15.36 -23.39
C ILE A 62 -18.46 -16.29 -24.59
N VAL A 63 -17.73 -15.85 -25.62
CA VAL A 63 -17.51 -16.63 -26.85
C VAL A 63 -16.20 -17.41 -26.75
N SER A 64 -15.14 -16.73 -26.33
CA SER A 64 -13.79 -17.27 -26.24
C SER A 64 -13.47 -17.89 -24.88
N GLY A 65 -14.23 -17.55 -23.83
CA GLY A 65 -13.94 -17.96 -22.45
C GLY A 65 -12.74 -17.25 -21.82
N ILE A 66 -12.14 -16.28 -22.51
CA ILE A 66 -10.97 -15.55 -22.01
C ILE A 66 -11.38 -14.64 -20.85
N ILE A 67 -10.65 -14.71 -19.74
CA ILE A 67 -10.89 -13.89 -18.55
C ILE A 67 -9.90 -12.73 -18.49
N GLU A 68 -10.42 -11.52 -18.50
CA GLU A 68 -9.67 -10.29 -18.26
C GLU A 68 -9.89 -9.80 -16.83
N TYR A 69 -8.87 -9.99 -15.99
CA TYR A 69 -8.88 -9.48 -14.62
C TYR A 69 -8.61 -7.98 -14.56
N ASN A 70 -9.25 -7.31 -13.60
CA ASN A 70 -9.07 -5.89 -13.33
C ASN A 70 -7.73 -5.62 -12.64
N TYR A 71 -7.16 -4.44 -12.86
CA TYR A 71 -5.99 -4.00 -12.10
C TYR A 71 -6.33 -3.80 -10.62
N ALA A 72 -5.42 -4.23 -9.75
CA ALA A 72 -5.62 -4.17 -8.31
C ALA A 72 -5.78 -2.72 -7.81
N CYS A 73 -5.08 -1.76 -8.44
CA CYS A 73 -5.21 -0.34 -8.14
C CYS A 73 -6.62 0.18 -8.47
N THR A 74 -7.17 -0.16 -9.64
CA THR A 74 -8.54 0.20 -10.03
C THR A 74 -9.58 -0.45 -9.11
N CYS A 75 -9.36 -1.68 -8.65
CA CYS A 75 -10.24 -2.29 -7.67
C CYS A 75 -10.29 -1.52 -6.34
N ARG A 76 -9.23 -0.78 -5.98
CA ARG A 76 -9.18 0.03 -4.75
C ARG A 76 -9.85 1.39 -4.87
N THR A 77 -10.16 1.85 -6.07
CA THR A 77 -10.85 3.14 -6.29
C THR A 77 -12.37 3.03 -6.40
N SER A 78 -12.90 1.81 -6.51
CA SER A 78 -14.34 1.56 -6.62
C SER A 78 -14.92 0.88 -5.37
N ASN A 79 -16.02 1.42 -4.86
CA ASN A 79 -16.76 0.85 -3.73
C ASN A 79 -17.45 -0.47 -4.07
N ASP A 80 -17.75 -0.72 -5.35
CA ASP A 80 -18.36 -1.98 -5.81
C ASP A 80 -17.33 -3.12 -5.93
N LEU A 81 -16.04 -2.79 -5.79
CA LEU A 81 -14.92 -3.73 -5.86
C LEU A 81 -14.22 -3.81 -4.49
N CYS A 82 -12.88 -3.79 -4.46
CA CYS A 82 -12.13 -3.84 -3.20
C CYS A 82 -12.27 -2.57 -2.35
N SER A 83 -12.71 -1.43 -2.89
CA SER A 83 -12.71 -0.12 -2.22
C SER A 83 -11.34 0.28 -1.65
N PHE A 84 -11.24 1.49 -1.09
CA PHE A 84 -10.00 1.93 -0.46
C PHE A 84 -9.60 0.99 0.70
N ASN A 85 -10.58 0.53 1.48
CA ASN A 85 -10.36 -0.26 2.69
C ASN A 85 -10.00 -1.73 2.41
N GLY A 86 -10.16 -2.22 1.18
CA GLY A 86 -9.89 -3.62 0.87
C GLY A 86 -11.00 -4.53 1.37
N THR A 87 -12.25 -4.19 1.07
CA THR A 87 -13.48 -4.90 1.47
C THR A 87 -13.38 -6.42 1.30
N TYR A 88 -12.69 -6.88 0.25
CA TYR A 88 -12.53 -8.30 -0.07
C TYR A 88 -11.10 -8.81 0.13
N TYR A 89 -10.32 -8.15 0.99
CA TYR A 89 -8.97 -8.57 1.32
C TYR A 89 -8.99 -9.87 2.11
N GLU A 90 -8.20 -10.84 1.64
CA GLU A 90 -7.95 -12.09 2.33
C GLU A 90 -6.43 -12.29 2.35
N GLU A 91 -5.87 -12.35 3.56
CA GLU A 91 -4.43 -12.44 3.74
C GLU A 91 -3.90 -13.81 3.30
N ARG A 92 -2.80 -13.79 2.56
CA ARG A 92 -2.08 -15.00 2.19
C ARG A 92 -1.31 -15.54 3.39
N LYS A 93 -1.32 -16.86 3.58
CA LYS A 93 -0.62 -17.54 4.69
C LYS A 93 0.89 -17.24 4.76
N HIS A 94 1.54 -17.01 3.61
CA HIS A 94 2.98 -16.73 3.53
C HIS A 94 3.28 -15.62 2.50
N PRO A 95 3.06 -14.34 2.82
CA PRO A 95 3.10 -13.25 1.83
C PRO A 95 4.49 -13.07 1.18
N ASN A 96 5.58 -13.29 1.93
CA ASN A 96 6.95 -13.11 1.45
C ASN A 96 7.48 -14.28 0.62
N ILE A 97 7.02 -15.51 0.88
CA ILE A 97 7.46 -16.72 0.17
C ILE A 97 6.69 -16.86 -1.15
N THR A 98 5.45 -16.36 -1.20
CA THR A 98 4.57 -16.64 -2.34
C THR A 98 4.78 -15.70 -3.52
N LEU A 99 5.33 -14.50 -3.33
CA LEU A 99 5.62 -13.61 -4.47
C LEU A 99 6.69 -14.20 -5.39
N SER A 100 7.77 -14.74 -4.83
CA SER A 100 8.84 -15.39 -5.62
C SER A 100 8.38 -16.69 -6.30
N ILE A 101 7.49 -17.46 -5.66
CA ILE A 101 6.92 -18.69 -6.23
C ILE A 101 5.86 -18.40 -7.30
N LEU A 102 4.99 -17.40 -7.09
CA LEU A 102 4.04 -17.00 -8.13
C LEU A 102 4.79 -16.51 -9.37
N GLN A 103 5.91 -15.80 -9.20
CA GLN A 103 6.69 -15.36 -10.35
C GLN A 103 7.20 -16.54 -11.19
N SER A 104 7.57 -17.66 -10.57
CA SER A 104 8.08 -18.84 -11.31
C SER A 104 6.99 -19.74 -11.89
N GLU A 105 5.82 -19.86 -11.24
CA GLU A 105 4.71 -20.70 -11.73
C GLU A 105 4.01 -20.10 -12.96
N TRP A 106 3.88 -18.77 -13.03
CA TRP A 106 3.17 -18.08 -14.13
C TRP A 106 4.05 -17.68 -15.33
N LEU A 107 5.37 -17.89 -15.25
CA LEU A 107 6.28 -17.73 -16.40
C LEU A 107 6.25 -18.92 -17.36
N ASN A 108 5.63 -20.04 -16.96
CA ASN A 108 5.56 -21.28 -17.74
C ASN A 108 4.20 -21.49 -18.45
N GLU A 109 3.29 -20.51 -18.36
CA GLU A 109 2.04 -20.40 -19.15
C GLU A 109 2.15 -19.27 -20.17
#